data_AF-A0A2Z3I431-F1
#
_entry.id   AF-A0A2Z3I431-F1
#
_cell.length_a   1.000
_cell.length_b   1.000
_cell.length_c   1.000
_cell.angle_alpha   90.00
_cell.angle_beta   90.00
_cell.angle_gamma   90.00
#
_symmetry.space_group_name_H-M   'P 1'
#
loop_
_entity.id
_entity.type
_entity.pdbx_description
1 polymer ?
#
loop_
_entity_poly.entity_id
_entity_poly.type
_entity_poly.pdbx_seq_one_letter_code
_entity_poly.pdbx_strand_id
1 'polypeptide(L)' 'MANPASVYCEQIGGKLEIKNSTDGQYGMCTLPNGEQIEEWALYRRDHK' A
#
# COMPACT_ATOMS: atom_id res chain seq x y z
N MET A 1 10.30 -11.87 5.69
CA MET A 1 10.56 -10.42 5.61
C MET A 1 9.24 -9.76 5.24
N ALA A 2 8.74 -8.79 6.02
CA ALA A 2 7.52 -8.08 5.65
C ALA A 2 7.83 -7.08 4.52
N ASN A 3 6.87 -6.86 3.63
CA ASN A 3 7.00 -5.85 2.58
C ASN A 3 6.95 -4.45 3.24
N PRO A 4 7.98 -3.59 3.05
CA PRO A 4 8.03 -2.28 3.70
C PRO A 4 6.87 -1.36 3.28
N ALA A 5 6.40 -1.46 2.04
CA ALA A 5 5.25 -0.68 1.56
C ALA A 5 3.95 -1.11 2.24
N SER A 6 3.75 -2.42 2.39
CA SER A 6 2.64 -3.00 3.14
C SER A 6 2.65 -2.56 4.60
N VAL A 7 3.81 -2.65 5.26
CA VAL A 7 3.98 -2.22 6.65
C VAL A 7 3.70 -0.73 6.80
N TYR A 8 4.20 0.09 5.88
CA TYR A 8 3.98 1.53 5.93
C TYR A 8 2.50 1.90 5.78
N CYS A 9 1.76 1.24 4.86
CA CYS A 9 0.32 1.42 4.73
C CYS A 9 -0.41 1.22 6.06
N GLU A 10 -0.12 0.12 6.77
CA GLU A 10 -0.73 -0.18 8.07
C GLU A 10 -0.28 0.80 9.16
N GLN A 11 0.99 1.22 9.16
CA GLN A 11 1.55 2.16 10.14
C GLN A 11 0.88 3.54 10.12
N ILE A 12 0.48 4.03 8.96
CA ILE A 12 -0.22 5.32 8.83
C ILE A 12 -1.75 5.19 9.00
N GLY A 13 -2.22 4.04 9.50
CA GLY A 13 -3.63 3.75 9.73
C GLY A 13 -4.41 3.38 8.45
N GLY A 14 -3.71 3.10 7.37
CA GLY A 14 -4.30 2.59 6.13
C GLY A 14 -4.70 1.12 6.25
N LYS A 15 -5.60 0.70 5.36
CA LYS A 15 -5.99 -0.70 5.19
C LYS A 15 -5.34 -1.26 3.92
N LEU A 16 -4.53 -2.29 4.09
CA LEU A 16 -3.90 -2.99 2.99
C LEU A 16 -4.83 -4.05 2.40
N GLU A 17 -4.98 -4.06 1.09
CA GLU A 17 -5.65 -5.10 0.32
C GLU A 17 -4.69 -5.66 -0.74
N ILE A 18 -4.43 -6.96 -0.70
CA ILE A 18 -3.65 -7.63 -1.75
C ILE A 18 -4.59 -8.02 -2.90
N LYS A 19 -4.30 -7.50 -4.09
CA LYS A 19 -5.06 -7.78 -5.31
C LYS A 19 -4.26 -8.66 -6.25
N ASN A 20 -4.94 -9.61 -6.89
CA ASN A 20 -4.39 -10.44 -7.95
C ASN A 20 -4.64 -9.78 -9.31
N SER A 21 -3.62 -9.78 -10.16
CA SER A 21 -3.59 -9.33 -11.54
C SER A 21 -3.05 -10.45 -12.43
N THR A 22 -3.23 -10.34 -13.75
CA THR A 22 -2.55 -11.20 -14.72
C THR A 22 -1.03 -11.15 -14.61
N ASP A 23 -0.48 -10.04 -14.11
CA ASP A 23 0.96 -9.80 -13.97
C ASP A 23 1.50 -10.15 -12.57
N GLY A 24 0.66 -10.66 -11.67
CA GLY A 24 1.04 -11.04 -10.31
C GLY A 24 0.18 -10.38 -9.23
N GLN A 25 0.72 -10.28 -8.01
CA GLN A 25 0.05 -9.65 -6.88
C GLN A 25 0.57 -8.23 -6.65
N TYR A 26 -0.33 -7.32 -6.28
CA TYR A 26 0.02 -5.96 -5.89
C TYR A 26 -0.81 -5.52 -4.67
N GLY A 27 -0.22 -4.68 -3.82
CA GLY A 27 -0.90 -4.13 -2.65
C GLY A 27 -1.58 -2.81 -2.98
N MET A 28 -2.84 -2.68 -2.57
CA MET A 28 -3.57 -1.41 -2.54
C MET A 28 -3.73 -0.96 -1.10
N CYS A 29 -3.39 0.30 -0.82
CA CYS A 29 -3.61 0.93 0.47
C CYS A 29 -4.82 1.86 0.40
N THR A 30 -5.80 1.64 1.28
CA THR A 30 -6.89 2.59 1.53
C THR A 30 -6.55 3.42 2.76
N LEU A 31 -6.28 4.71 2.57
CA LEU A 31 -5.92 5.65 3.62
C LEU A 31 -7.14 6.06 4.48
N PRO A 32 -6.94 6.60 5.70
CA PRO A 32 -8.04 7.05 6.57
C PRO A 32 -8.94 8.14 5.96
N ASN A 33 -8.40 8.94 5.03
CA ASN A 33 -9.15 9.96 4.28
C ASN A 33 -10.01 9.36 3.15
N GLY A 34 -9.96 8.03 2.94
CA GLY A 34 -10.67 7.31 1.88
C GLY A 34 -9.90 7.22 0.56
N GLU A 35 -8.72 7.84 0.44
CA GLU A 35 -7.87 7.73 -0.74
C GLU A 35 -7.37 6.30 -0.92
N GLN A 36 -7.47 5.78 -2.15
CA GLN A 36 -6.88 4.51 -2.53
C GLN A 36 -5.66 4.73 -3.40
N ILE A 37 -4.54 4.14 -3.01
CA ILE A 37 -3.25 4.29 -3.69
C ILE A 37 -2.49 2.96 -3.62
N GLU A 38 -1.76 2.61 -4.67
CA GLU A 38 -0.91 1.42 -4.68
C GLU A 38 0.20 1.55 -3.61
N GLU A 39 0.49 0.47 -2.88
CA GLU A 39 1.33 0.51 -1.68
C GLU A 39 2.73 1.07 -1.94
N TRP A 40 3.36 0.73 -3.08
CA TRP A 40 4.68 1.23 -3.42
C TRP A 40 4.66 2.66 -3.94
N ALA A 41 3.58 3.07 -4.62
CA ALA A 41 3.35 4.46 -5.00
C ALA A 41 3.24 5.35 -3.75
N LEU A 42 2.49 4.91 -2.75
CA LEU A 42 2.41 5.56 -1.43
C LEU A 42 3.77 5.61 -0.74
N TYR A 43 4.45 4.47 -0.63
CA TYR A 43 5.75 4.38 0.04
C TYR A 43 6.78 5.35 -0.58
N ARG A 44 6.87 5.38 -1.93
CA ARG A 44 7.76 6.29 -2.66
C ARG A 44 7.35 7.76 -2.59
N ARG A 45 6.05 8.06 -2.43
CA ARG A 45 5.56 9.44 -2.29
C ARG A 45 6.05 10.06 -0.97
N ASP A 46 6.00 9.29 0.10
CA ASP A 46 6.22 9.78 1.46
C ASP A 46 7.68 9.64 1.94
N HIS A 47 8.51 8.86 1.24
CA HIS A 47 9.93 8.65 1.55
C HIS A 47 10.88 9.33 0.54
N LYS A 48 10.55 10.55 0.11
CA LYS A 48 11.45 11.37 -0.73
C LYS A 48 12.41 12.22 0.10
#